data_AF-A0A7X4BWF4-F1
#
_entry.id   AF-A0A7X4BWF4-F1
#
_cell.length_a   1.000
_cell.length_b   1.000
_cell.length_c   1.000
_cell.angle_alpha   90.00
_cell.angle_beta   90.00
_cell.angle_gamma   90.00
#
_symmetry.space_group_name_H-M   'P 1'
#
loop_
_entity.id
_entity.type
_entity.pdbx_description
1 polymer ?
#
loop_
_entity_poly.entity_id
_entity_poly.type
_entity_poly.pdbx_seq_one_letter_code
_entity_poly.pdbx_strand_id
1 'polypeptide(L)'
;MSQTNQPLYDLISKIDAATLGVVSSPSTTLEIALDIRKASESRRALGQMVFAQLEEDGRKILSLGQIVEVETKNRWHEDPSFKGVIKHHGKLPHLSGVADNRMAKISVQSSFDVTNQEPEVYLLGMSPSTGIPVEIVNNDLMDLLVQHHKKAITYLGKVYGTDVDLPMWFKHFGRDEDIPALGAKDAYHIGVFGKTGSGKSVTSALMLLAYAKNKKHMNILVLDPQGQFYKDRDLLPGEEEKLLDEIQETGMNVKKFKLIEDVSLPETHVELFAELLANNGFIQEAFGPFYTDEKAELMGASIASYI
;
A
#
# COMPACT_ATOMS: atom_id res chain seq x y z
N MET A 1 -0.39 18.00 30.11
CA MET A 1 -0.33 18.86 28.90
C MET A 1 -1.70 18.83 28.28
N SER A 2 -2.39 19.98 28.21
CA SER A 2 -3.80 20.07 27.84
C SER A 2 -4.02 19.61 26.40
N GLN A 3 -4.74 18.51 26.21
CA GLN A 3 -5.29 18.16 24.90
C GLN A 3 -6.33 19.22 24.54
N THR A 4 -6.01 20.04 23.54
CA THR A 4 -6.90 21.07 23.02
C THR A 4 -8.11 20.36 22.43
N ASN A 5 -9.29 20.62 22.99
CA ASN A 5 -10.56 19.97 22.65
C ASN A 5 -11.13 20.50 21.31
N GLN A 6 -10.28 20.64 20.30
CA GLN A 6 -10.56 21.36 19.06
C GLN A 6 -10.97 20.35 17.96
N PRO A 7 -12.04 20.60 17.19
CA PRO A 7 -12.44 19.74 16.06
C PRO A 7 -11.28 19.52 15.08
N LEU A 8 -11.20 18.31 14.49
CA LEU A 8 -10.14 17.96 13.56
C LEU A 8 -10.13 18.90 12.33
N TYR A 9 -11.32 19.27 11.86
CA TYR A 9 -11.51 20.26 10.79
C TYR A 9 -10.77 21.58 11.01
N ASP A 10 -10.82 22.13 12.23
CA ASP A 10 -10.16 23.40 12.57
C ASP A 10 -8.63 23.27 12.56
N LEU A 11 -8.12 22.09 12.88
CA LEU A 11 -6.70 21.79 12.84
C LEU A 11 -6.23 21.65 11.39
N ILE A 12 -6.99 20.94 10.56
CA ILE A 12 -6.74 20.80 9.12
C ILE A 12 -6.70 22.17 8.45
N SER A 13 -7.65 23.04 8.77
CA SER A 13 -7.73 24.40 8.21
C SER A 13 -6.54 25.31 8.57
N LYS A 14 -5.71 24.93 9.55
CA LYS A 14 -4.50 25.67 9.96
C LYS A 14 -3.22 25.11 9.35
N ILE A 15 -3.30 23.97 8.66
CA ILE A 15 -2.13 23.36 8.01
C ILE A 15 -1.71 24.28 6.86
N ASP A 16 -0.41 24.57 6.78
CA ASP A 16 0.17 25.30 5.66
C ASP A 16 0.29 24.36 4.45
N ALA A 17 -0.83 24.17 3.74
CA ALA A 17 -0.91 23.37 2.54
C ALA A 17 -0.97 24.27 1.31
N ALA A 18 -0.15 23.95 0.30
CA ALA A 18 -0.15 24.73 -0.92
C ALA A 18 -1.37 24.42 -1.79
N THR A 19 -2.16 25.45 -2.12
CA THR A 19 -3.28 25.33 -3.05
C THR A 19 -2.80 25.05 -4.47
N LEU A 20 -3.24 23.93 -5.05
CA LEU A 20 -2.93 23.56 -6.43
C LEU A 20 -3.93 24.16 -7.42
N GLY A 21 -5.21 24.12 -7.09
CA GLY A 21 -6.29 24.48 -8.00
C GLY A 21 -7.62 24.68 -7.29
N VAL A 22 -8.69 24.71 -8.08
CA VAL A 22 -10.06 24.74 -7.59
C VAL A 22 -10.91 23.69 -8.28
N VAL A 23 -11.88 23.13 -7.56
CA VAL A 23 -12.86 22.19 -8.13
C VAL A 23 -13.55 22.83 -9.32
N SER A 24 -13.61 22.10 -10.42
CA SER A 24 -14.23 22.50 -11.68
C SER A 24 -15.38 21.56 -12.04
N SER A 25 -15.97 21.79 -13.21
CA SER A 25 -17.07 20.98 -13.74
C SER A 25 -16.68 20.27 -15.04
N PRO A 26 -17.24 19.09 -15.31
CA PRO A 26 -18.12 18.30 -14.42
C PRO A 26 -17.32 17.55 -13.34
N SER A 27 -17.90 17.43 -12.14
CA SER A 27 -17.36 16.61 -11.04
C SER A 27 -18.42 15.63 -10.55
N THR A 28 -17.97 14.48 -10.05
CA THR A 28 -18.77 13.40 -9.46
C THR A 28 -18.29 13.11 -8.04
N THR A 29 -18.86 12.11 -7.37
CA THR A 29 -18.41 11.65 -6.04
C THR A 29 -17.12 10.82 -6.09
N LEU A 30 -16.74 10.30 -7.26
CA LEU A 30 -15.56 9.43 -7.45
C LEU A 30 -14.44 10.12 -8.25
N GLU A 31 -14.80 11.09 -9.07
CA GLU A 31 -13.87 11.84 -9.92
C GLU A 31 -14.18 13.33 -9.83
N ILE A 32 -13.18 14.12 -9.42
CA ILE A 32 -13.30 15.56 -9.27
C ILE A 32 -12.47 16.24 -10.36
N ALA A 33 -13.10 17.11 -11.15
CA ALA A 33 -12.39 17.97 -12.09
C ALA A 33 -11.71 19.12 -11.33
N LEU A 34 -10.52 19.49 -11.78
CA LEU A 34 -9.69 20.52 -11.17
C LEU A 34 -9.21 21.50 -12.25
N ASP A 35 -9.40 22.79 -12.04
CA ASP A 35 -8.66 23.81 -12.78
C ASP A 35 -7.42 24.21 -11.98
N ILE A 36 -6.23 23.97 -12.53
CA ILE A 36 -4.96 24.29 -11.88
C ILE A 36 -4.76 25.80 -11.92
N ARG A 37 -4.48 26.39 -10.75
CA ARG A 37 -4.25 27.84 -10.66
C ARG A 37 -2.94 28.21 -11.35
N LYS A 38 -2.92 29.39 -11.96
CA LYS A 38 -1.72 29.96 -12.59
C LYS A 38 -0.47 29.93 -11.69
N ALA A 39 -0.64 30.20 -10.40
CA ALA A 39 0.45 30.15 -9.42
C ALA A 39 1.12 28.77 -9.28
N SER A 40 0.46 27.71 -9.76
CA SER A 40 0.88 26.32 -9.65
C SER A 40 1.10 25.66 -11.01
N GLU A 41 1.08 26.42 -12.12
CA GLU A 41 1.14 25.88 -13.50
C GLU A 41 2.44 25.14 -13.82
N SER A 42 3.54 25.52 -13.15
CA SER A 42 4.86 24.92 -13.33
C SER A 42 5.11 23.73 -12.40
N ARG A 43 4.17 23.40 -11.51
CA ARG A 43 4.30 22.28 -10.59
C ARG A 43 3.92 20.98 -11.26
N ARG A 44 4.59 19.90 -10.90
CA ARG A 44 4.21 18.56 -11.30
C ARG A 44 2.91 18.18 -10.58
N ALA A 45 1.82 18.00 -11.33
CA ALA A 45 0.52 17.62 -10.78
C ALA A 45 0.21 16.12 -10.88
N LEU A 46 0.62 15.44 -11.97
CA LEU A 46 0.30 14.02 -12.18
C LEU A 46 0.88 13.13 -11.07
N GLY A 47 0.01 12.31 -10.45
CA GLY A 47 0.33 11.43 -9.34
C GLY A 47 0.32 12.11 -7.97
N GLN A 48 0.15 13.43 -7.92
CA GLN A 48 0.14 14.16 -6.66
C GLN A 48 -1.10 13.83 -5.83
N MET A 49 -0.91 13.62 -4.53
CA MET A 49 -1.99 13.49 -3.57
C MET A 49 -2.52 14.87 -3.20
N VAL A 50 -3.83 15.01 -3.23
CA VAL A 50 -4.53 16.26 -2.95
C VAL A 50 -5.72 16.02 -2.05
N PHE A 51 -6.19 17.08 -1.41
CA PHE A 51 -7.39 17.05 -0.60
C PHE A 51 -8.28 18.26 -0.87
N ALA A 52 -9.57 18.08 -0.59
CA ALA A 52 -10.57 19.14 -0.59
C ALA A 52 -11.38 19.05 0.71
N GLN A 53 -11.60 20.21 1.32
CA GLN A 53 -12.50 20.36 2.47
C GLN A 53 -13.90 20.71 1.97
N LEU A 54 -14.86 19.82 2.25
CA LEU A 54 -16.24 19.87 1.78
C LEU A 54 -17.21 20.00 2.96
N GLU A 55 -18.46 20.33 2.65
CA GLU A 55 -19.55 20.33 3.61
C GLU A 55 -20.77 19.63 3.00
N GLU A 56 -21.29 18.63 3.69
CA GLU A 56 -22.46 17.83 3.27
C GLU A 56 -23.31 17.51 4.50
N ASP A 57 -24.62 17.77 4.46
CA ASP A 57 -25.55 17.53 5.58
C ASP A 57 -25.09 18.10 6.94
N GLY A 58 -24.43 19.26 6.92
CA GLY A 58 -23.88 19.92 8.11
C GLY A 58 -22.62 19.26 8.68
N ARG A 59 -22.07 18.26 8.00
CA ARG A 59 -20.80 17.61 8.34
C ARG A 59 -19.66 18.22 7.56
N LYS A 60 -18.49 18.31 8.20
CA LYS A 60 -17.25 18.74 7.57
C LYS A 60 -16.52 17.52 7.04
N ILE A 61 -16.38 17.43 5.73
CA ILE A 61 -15.80 16.26 5.07
C ILE A 61 -14.43 16.60 4.50
N LEU A 62 -13.44 15.78 4.77
CA LEU A 62 -12.14 15.82 4.10
C LEU A 62 -12.12 14.74 3.01
N SER A 63 -12.05 15.15 1.74
CA SER A 63 -11.91 14.22 0.63
C SER A 63 -10.45 14.16 0.18
N LEU A 64 -9.87 12.96 0.16
CA LEU A 64 -8.52 12.69 -0.34
C LEU A 64 -8.59 12.03 -1.72
N GLY A 65 -7.67 12.42 -2.60
CA GLY A 65 -7.57 11.81 -3.91
C GLY A 65 -6.20 11.97 -4.53
N GLN A 66 -6.03 11.34 -5.68
CA GLN A 66 -4.81 11.43 -6.47
C GLN A 66 -5.12 11.97 -7.85
N ILE A 67 -4.25 12.85 -8.35
CA ILE A 67 -4.34 13.34 -9.73
C ILE A 67 -3.94 12.23 -10.68
N VAL A 68 -4.88 11.78 -11.49
CA VAL A 68 -4.70 10.66 -12.44
C VAL A 68 -4.52 11.15 -13.88
N GLU A 69 -4.95 12.37 -14.19
CA GLU A 69 -4.87 12.95 -15.52
C GLU A 69 -4.65 14.46 -15.44
N VAL A 70 -3.86 15.00 -16.38
CA VAL A 70 -3.65 16.44 -16.56
C VAL A 70 -3.75 16.75 -18.05
N GLU A 71 -4.67 17.65 -18.41
CA GLU A 71 -4.91 18.12 -19.76
C GLU A 71 -4.59 19.61 -19.87
N THR A 72 -4.16 20.05 -21.06
CA THR A 72 -4.05 21.47 -21.39
C THR A 72 -5.03 21.77 -22.52
N LYS A 73 -5.92 22.74 -22.29
CA LYS A 73 -6.82 23.26 -23.32
C LYS A 73 -6.48 24.70 -23.61
N ASN A 74 -6.37 25.03 -24.88
CA ASN A 74 -6.21 26.41 -25.32
C ASN A 74 -7.16 26.65 -26.47
N ARG A 75 -8.25 27.35 -26.17
CA ARG A 75 -9.32 27.65 -27.13
C ARG A 75 -8.78 28.22 -28.45
N TRP A 76 -7.74 29.05 -28.41
CA TRP A 76 -7.17 29.67 -29.60
C TRP A 76 -6.33 28.70 -30.44
N HIS A 77 -5.67 27.75 -29.80
CA HIS A 77 -4.96 26.67 -30.51
C HIS A 77 -5.90 25.60 -31.04
N GLU A 78 -7.07 25.44 -30.45
CA GLU A 78 -8.09 24.49 -30.87
C GLU A 78 -8.98 25.02 -32.00
N ASP A 79 -9.19 26.34 -32.06
CA ASP A 79 -10.01 26.99 -33.09
C ASP A 79 -9.40 26.82 -34.51
N PRO A 80 -10.14 26.21 -35.46
CA PRO A 80 -9.68 25.97 -36.83
C PRO A 80 -9.20 27.22 -37.56
N SER A 81 -9.77 28.39 -37.24
CA SER A 81 -9.45 29.68 -37.89
C SER A 81 -8.00 30.10 -37.68
N PHE A 82 -7.38 29.67 -36.57
CA PHE A 82 -6.01 30.01 -36.23
C PHE A 82 -4.98 28.94 -36.61
N LYS A 83 -5.42 27.75 -37.07
CA LYS A 83 -4.52 26.64 -37.42
C LYS A 83 -3.53 27.02 -38.54
N GLY A 84 -3.93 27.84 -39.50
CA GLY A 84 -3.04 28.34 -40.56
C GLY A 84 -1.89 29.19 -39.99
N VAL A 85 -2.21 30.14 -39.11
CA VAL A 85 -1.22 31.01 -38.46
C VAL A 85 -0.27 30.19 -37.59
N ILE A 86 -0.80 29.26 -36.79
CA ILE A 86 0.00 28.36 -35.96
C ILE A 86 0.92 27.48 -36.83
N LYS A 87 0.41 26.95 -37.94
CA LYS A 87 1.20 26.14 -38.88
C LYS A 87 2.38 26.93 -39.47
N HIS A 88 2.21 28.22 -39.75
CA HIS A 88 3.26 29.04 -40.35
C HIS A 88 4.23 29.65 -39.33
N HIS A 89 3.76 30.04 -38.15
CA HIS A 89 4.54 30.81 -37.17
C HIS A 89 4.84 30.04 -35.86
N GLY A 90 4.30 28.84 -35.70
CA GLY A 90 4.47 27.97 -34.53
C GLY A 90 3.70 28.39 -33.28
N LYS A 91 3.35 29.68 -33.14
CA LYS A 91 2.65 30.22 -31.96
C LYS A 91 1.75 31.39 -32.32
N LEU A 92 0.72 31.58 -31.49
CA LEU A 92 -0.07 32.82 -31.41
C LEU A 92 0.55 33.74 -30.35
N PRO A 93 1.07 34.93 -30.73
CA PRO A 93 1.62 35.91 -29.80
C PRO A 93 0.62 36.24 -28.69
N HIS A 94 1.10 36.37 -27.45
CA HIS A 94 0.31 36.67 -26.23
C HIS A 94 -0.78 35.66 -25.85
N LEU A 95 -1.07 34.64 -26.66
CA LEU A 95 -2.13 33.65 -26.41
C LEU A 95 -1.58 32.26 -26.13
N SER A 96 -0.49 31.87 -26.80
CA SER A 96 0.14 30.55 -26.56
C SER A 96 0.81 30.52 -25.20
N GLY A 97 0.53 29.52 -24.38
CA GLY A 97 1.07 29.42 -23.02
C GLY A 97 0.37 30.32 -22.00
N VAL A 98 -0.16 31.47 -22.42
CA VAL A 98 -0.83 32.44 -21.53
C VAL A 98 -2.32 32.14 -21.37
N ALA A 99 -2.99 31.73 -22.45
CA ALA A 99 -4.40 31.34 -22.46
C ALA A 99 -4.58 29.82 -22.32
N ASP A 100 -3.54 29.11 -21.90
CA ASP A 100 -3.59 27.68 -21.60
C ASP A 100 -4.38 27.49 -20.30
N ASN A 101 -5.49 26.78 -20.37
CA ASN A 101 -6.18 26.27 -19.19
C ASN A 101 -5.67 24.87 -18.89
N ARG A 102 -5.08 24.68 -17.71
CA ARG A 102 -4.61 23.38 -17.24
C ARG A 102 -5.69 22.74 -16.39
N MET A 103 -6.29 21.70 -16.92
CA MET A 103 -7.32 20.93 -16.24
C MET A 103 -6.70 19.63 -15.72
N ALA A 104 -7.21 19.09 -14.63
CA ALA A 104 -6.81 17.80 -14.12
C ALA A 104 -8.01 17.02 -13.59
N LYS A 105 -7.86 15.71 -13.48
CA LYS A 105 -8.84 14.83 -12.83
C LYS A 105 -8.23 14.22 -11.60
N ILE A 106 -8.98 14.28 -10.51
CA ILE A 106 -8.65 13.67 -9.24
C ILE A 106 -9.53 12.44 -9.10
N SER A 107 -8.91 11.27 -8.95
CA SER A 107 -9.62 10.08 -8.49
C SER A 107 -9.73 10.13 -6.97
N VAL A 108 -10.96 10.18 -6.46
CA VAL A 108 -11.24 10.18 -5.02
C VAL A 108 -10.90 8.80 -4.47
N GLN A 109 -10.01 8.76 -3.48
CA GLN A 109 -9.55 7.52 -2.86
C GLN A 109 -10.30 7.23 -1.56
N SER A 110 -10.51 8.27 -0.75
CA SER A 110 -11.23 8.16 0.50
C SER A 110 -11.83 9.52 0.87
N SER A 111 -12.86 9.50 1.70
CA SER A 111 -13.40 10.70 2.32
C SER A 111 -13.67 10.42 3.79
N PHE A 112 -13.50 11.43 4.63
CA PHE A 112 -13.62 11.31 6.07
C PHE A 112 -14.50 12.42 6.64
N ASP A 113 -15.42 12.06 7.53
CA ASP A 113 -16.09 13.03 8.39
C ASP A 113 -15.09 13.47 9.46
N VAL A 114 -14.70 14.74 9.40
CA VAL A 114 -13.71 15.37 10.29
C VAL A 114 -14.36 16.42 11.20
N THR A 115 -15.69 16.33 11.36
CA THR A 115 -16.46 17.20 12.27
C THR A 115 -16.02 16.99 13.72
N ASN A 116 -15.69 15.75 14.07
CA ASN A 116 -15.19 15.36 15.40
C ASN A 116 -13.66 15.26 15.41
N GLN A 117 -13.06 14.88 16.55
CA GLN A 117 -11.61 14.71 16.68
C GLN A 117 -11.08 13.46 15.98
N GLU A 118 -11.86 12.39 15.97
CA GLU A 118 -11.52 11.14 15.31
C GLU A 118 -12.18 11.12 13.93
N PRO A 119 -11.40 10.94 12.84
CA PRO A 119 -11.96 10.90 11.50
C PRO A 119 -12.73 9.60 11.28
N GLU A 120 -13.97 9.71 10.81
CA GLU A 120 -14.79 8.55 10.44
C GLU A 120 -14.86 8.42 8.92
N VAL A 121 -14.83 7.19 8.39
CA VAL A 121 -14.97 6.97 6.95
C VAL A 121 -16.33 7.47 6.48
N TYR A 122 -16.32 8.31 5.44
CA TYR A 122 -17.52 8.92 4.86
C TYR A 122 -17.59 8.62 3.36
N LEU A 123 -18.78 8.28 2.88
CA LEU A 123 -19.07 8.14 1.45
C LEU A 123 -19.77 9.41 0.98
N LEU A 124 -19.14 10.15 0.07
CA LEU A 124 -19.74 11.35 -0.52
C LEU A 124 -21.08 11.02 -1.17
N GLY A 125 -22.15 11.69 -0.74
CA GLY A 125 -23.48 11.57 -1.33
C GLY A 125 -23.68 12.53 -2.50
N MET A 126 -22.94 13.64 -2.51
CA MET A 126 -23.00 14.66 -3.56
C MET A 126 -21.62 14.98 -4.15
N SER A 127 -21.60 15.41 -5.41
CA SER A 127 -20.35 15.90 -6.00
C SER A 127 -19.93 17.23 -5.37
N PRO A 128 -18.62 17.50 -5.24
CA PRO A 128 -18.14 18.76 -4.70
C PRO A 128 -18.58 19.98 -5.51
N SER A 129 -18.86 21.09 -4.80
CA SER A 129 -19.16 22.38 -5.45
C SER A 129 -17.94 22.95 -6.18
N THR A 130 -18.18 23.57 -7.33
CA THR A 130 -17.14 24.28 -8.08
C THR A 130 -16.56 25.44 -7.26
N GLY A 131 -15.26 25.72 -7.42
CA GLY A 131 -14.57 26.80 -6.74
C GLY A 131 -13.98 26.43 -5.39
N ILE A 132 -14.30 25.24 -4.85
CA ILE A 132 -13.67 24.73 -3.64
C ILE A 132 -12.15 24.59 -3.87
N PRO A 133 -11.29 25.14 -2.98
CA PRO A 133 -9.85 24.96 -3.09
C PRO A 133 -9.44 23.49 -2.99
N VAL A 134 -8.48 23.10 -3.82
CA VAL A 134 -7.83 21.80 -3.75
C VAL A 134 -6.36 22.02 -3.38
N GLU A 135 -5.95 21.37 -2.31
CA GLU A 135 -4.66 21.57 -1.65
C GLU A 135 -3.81 20.30 -1.73
N ILE A 136 -2.49 20.46 -1.73
CA ILE A 136 -1.56 19.34 -1.80
C ILE A 136 -1.44 18.69 -0.42
N VAL A 137 -1.57 17.37 -0.35
CA VAL A 137 -1.35 16.61 0.89
C VAL A 137 0.12 16.71 1.29
N ASN A 138 0.37 16.95 2.58
CA ASN A 138 1.68 16.94 3.20
C ASN A 138 1.69 15.98 4.42
N ASN A 139 2.86 15.77 5.02
CA ASN A 139 2.99 14.89 6.18
C ASN A 139 2.27 15.43 7.42
N ASP A 140 2.12 16.75 7.56
CA ASP A 140 1.37 17.35 8.68
C ASP A 140 -0.10 16.90 8.67
N LEU A 141 -0.73 16.91 7.49
CA LEU A 141 -2.10 16.40 7.33
C LEU A 141 -2.17 14.89 7.58
N MET A 142 -1.24 14.12 7.02
CA MET A 142 -1.23 12.67 7.21
C MET A 142 -1.06 12.30 8.69
N ASP A 143 -0.14 12.95 9.40
CA ASP A 143 0.10 12.73 10.83
C ASP A 143 -1.13 13.06 11.67
N LEU A 144 -1.86 14.12 11.30
CA LEU A 144 -3.11 14.49 11.96
C LEU A 144 -4.19 13.40 11.78
N LEU A 145 -4.34 12.87 10.55
CA LEU A 145 -5.33 11.84 10.23
C LEU A 145 -5.05 10.53 10.95
N VAL A 146 -3.79 10.15 11.11
CA VAL A 146 -3.42 8.87 11.75
C VAL A 146 -3.09 9.00 13.24
N GLN A 147 -3.21 10.19 13.83
CA GLN A 147 -2.75 10.49 15.19
C GLN A 147 -3.27 9.50 16.24
N HIS A 148 -4.56 9.16 16.19
CA HIS A 148 -5.22 8.25 17.13
C HIS A 148 -4.76 6.78 16.96
N HIS A 149 -4.20 6.44 15.80
CA HIS A 149 -3.74 5.10 15.46
C HIS A 149 -2.23 5.01 15.23
N LYS A 150 -1.44 6.04 15.58
CA LYS A 150 -0.01 6.15 15.27
C LYS A 150 0.82 4.94 15.73
N LYS A 151 0.41 4.27 16.82
CA LYS A 151 1.07 3.05 17.30
C LYS A 151 0.87 1.83 16.39
N ALA A 152 -0.24 1.78 15.64
CA ALA A 152 -0.60 0.68 14.75
C ALA A 152 -0.15 0.89 13.30
N ILE A 153 0.20 2.13 12.94
CA ILE A 153 0.63 2.48 11.61
C ILE A 153 2.13 2.20 11.43
N THR A 154 2.47 1.65 10.27
CA THR A 154 3.83 1.53 9.77
C THR A 154 3.91 2.19 8.40
N TYR A 155 4.98 2.94 8.16
CA TYR A 155 5.21 3.60 6.88
C TYR A 155 6.14 2.73 6.03
N LEU A 156 5.67 2.28 4.86
CA LEU A 156 6.47 1.42 3.96
C LEU A 156 7.32 2.21 2.95
N GLY A 157 7.13 3.52 2.90
CA GLY A 157 7.74 4.40 1.92
C GLY A 157 6.88 5.63 1.70
N LYS A 158 6.94 6.18 0.48
CA LYS A 158 6.24 7.39 0.10
C LYS A 158 5.14 7.11 -0.91
N VAL A 159 4.10 7.93 -0.91
CA VAL A 159 3.09 7.90 -1.97
C VAL A 159 3.74 8.25 -3.31
N TYR A 160 3.32 7.56 -4.37
CA TYR A 160 3.95 7.68 -5.68
C TYR A 160 3.98 9.14 -6.16
N GLY A 161 5.19 9.63 -6.46
CA GLY A 161 5.38 10.97 -7.01
C GLY A 161 5.28 12.10 -5.98
N THR A 162 5.26 11.79 -4.68
CA THR A 162 5.23 12.79 -3.60
C THR A 162 6.27 12.48 -2.52
N ASP A 163 6.44 13.42 -1.59
CA ASP A 163 7.22 13.25 -0.35
C ASP A 163 6.36 12.85 0.85
N VAL A 164 5.10 12.47 0.60
CA VAL A 164 4.15 12.10 1.65
C VAL A 164 4.40 10.65 2.05
N ASP A 165 4.57 10.40 3.34
CA ASP A 165 4.75 9.04 3.85
C ASP A 165 3.45 8.25 3.70
N LEU A 166 3.56 6.98 3.29
CA LEU A 166 2.43 6.10 3.06
C LEU A 166 2.13 5.30 4.34
N PRO A 167 1.12 5.68 5.15
CA PRO A 167 0.74 4.93 6.33
C PRO A 167 0.03 3.63 5.93
N MET A 168 0.48 2.53 6.51
CA MET A 168 -0.09 1.20 6.31
C MET A 168 -0.41 0.57 7.67
N TRP A 169 -1.55 -0.09 7.77
CA TRP A 169 -1.91 -0.85 8.96
C TRP A 169 -1.79 -2.36 8.69
N PHE A 170 -0.80 -2.97 9.33
CA PHE A 170 -0.54 -4.41 9.23
C PHE A 170 -1.30 -5.18 10.31
N LYS A 171 -2.59 -5.41 10.03
CA LYS A 171 -3.54 -6.09 10.91
C LYS A 171 -3.12 -7.52 11.26
N HIS A 172 -3.36 -7.93 12.50
CA HIS A 172 -3.18 -9.30 12.96
C HIS A 172 -4.34 -9.77 13.87
N PHE A 173 -4.40 -11.08 14.14
CA PHE A 173 -5.47 -11.73 14.92
C PHE A 173 -5.39 -11.51 16.44
N GLY A 174 -4.34 -10.84 16.93
CA GLY A 174 -4.14 -10.65 18.37
C GLY A 174 -5.28 -9.86 19.01
N ARG A 175 -5.50 -10.07 20.30
CA ARG A 175 -6.36 -9.24 21.13
C ARG A 175 -5.43 -8.48 22.07
N ASP A 176 -5.26 -7.19 21.84
CA ASP A 176 -4.60 -6.34 22.81
C ASP A 176 -5.68 -5.72 23.71
N GLU A 177 -5.70 -6.12 24.98
CA GLU A 177 -6.55 -5.52 26.02
C GLU A 177 -6.07 -4.10 26.38
N ASP A 178 -4.76 -3.82 26.21
CA ASP A 178 -4.12 -2.54 26.58
C ASP A 178 -4.00 -1.52 25.43
N ILE A 179 -4.02 -1.98 24.16
CA ILE A 179 -3.93 -1.14 22.95
C ILE A 179 -4.85 -1.73 21.88
N PRO A 180 -6.15 -1.36 21.85
CA PRO A 180 -7.13 -1.91 20.91
C PRO A 180 -6.77 -1.77 19.42
N ALA A 181 -5.78 -0.94 19.08
CA ALA A 181 -5.42 -0.55 17.72
C ALA A 181 -4.50 -1.53 16.97
N LEU A 182 -3.84 -2.48 17.62
CA LEU A 182 -2.85 -3.35 16.94
C LEU A 182 -3.50 -4.57 16.27
N GLY A 183 -4.40 -5.24 16.97
CA GLY A 183 -5.08 -6.44 16.48
C GLY A 183 -6.50 -6.17 15.98
N ALA A 184 -6.82 -6.59 14.76
CA ALA A 184 -8.12 -6.37 14.12
C ALA A 184 -9.07 -7.57 14.23
N LYS A 185 -8.68 -8.64 14.94
CA LYS A 185 -9.35 -9.96 14.95
C LYS A 185 -9.54 -10.57 13.55
N ASP A 186 -8.82 -10.04 12.58
CA ASP A 186 -8.88 -10.41 11.18
C ASP A 186 -7.48 -10.23 10.59
N ALA A 187 -7.15 -11.07 9.61
CA ALA A 187 -5.93 -10.93 8.83
C ALA A 187 -6.26 -11.16 7.37
N TYR A 188 -5.80 -10.24 6.52
CA TYR A 188 -5.93 -10.37 5.09
C TYR A 188 -4.72 -11.09 4.52
N HIS A 189 -4.97 -11.96 3.54
CA HIS A 189 -3.88 -12.46 2.69
C HIS A 189 -3.44 -11.35 1.74
N ILE A 190 -2.12 -11.12 1.67
CA ILE A 190 -1.54 -10.09 0.81
C ILE A 190 -0.67 -10.78 -0.25
N GLY A 191 -0.85 -10.37 -1.50
CA GLY A 191 0.00 -10.80 -2.62
C GLY A 191 0.81 -9.63 -3.15
N VAL A 192 2.12 -9.85 -3.35
CA VAL A 192 3.04 -8.88 -3.96
C VAL A 192 3.39 -9.36 -5.37
N PHE A 193 2.94 -8.63 -6.38
CA PHE A 193 3.11 -8.98 -7.79
C PHE A 193 3.92 -7.92 -8.54
N GLY A 194 4.71 -8.35 -9.52
CA GLY A 194 5.54 -7.46 -10.31
C GLY A 194 6.55 -8.20 -11.17
N LYS A 195 7.09 -7.52 -12.19
CA LYS A 195 8.12 -8.09 -13.08
C LYS A 195 9.41 -8.39 -12.31
N THR A 196 10.29 -9.22 -12.86
CA THR A 196 11.63 -9.44 -12.27
C THR A 196 12.35 -8.11 -12.12
N GLY A 197 13.00 -7.89 -10.97
CA GLY A 197 13.68 -6.64 -10.65
C GLY A 197 12.78 -5.48 -10.20
N SER A 198 11.45 -5.68 -10.09
CA SER A 198 10.53 -4.61 -9.66
C SER A 198 10.49 -4.34 -8.14
N GLY A 199 11.41 -4.93 -7.36
CA GLY A 199 11.44 -4.74 -5.90
C GLY A 199 10.53 -5.65 -5.07
N LYS A 200 9.95 -6.73 -5.63
CA LYS A 200 9.04 -7.62 -4.88
C LYS A 200 9.60 -8.10 -3.54
N SER A 201 10.83 -8.62 -3.52
CA SER A 201 11.45 -9.15 -2.30
C SER A 201 11.68 -8.05 -1.26
N VAL A 202 12.05 -6.84 -1.70
CA VAL A 202 12.20 -5.66 -0.84
C VAL A 202 10.86 -5.24 -0.23
N THR A 203 9.81 -5.15 -1.04
CA THR A 203 8.46 -4.86 -0.54
C THR A 203 8.01 -5.91 0.48
N SER A 204 8.19 -7.19 0.19
CA SER A 204 7.86 -8.27 1.13
C SER A 204 8.67 -8.17 2.42
N ALA A 205 9.96 -7.86 2.35
CA ALA A 205 10.83 -7.67 3.52
C ALA A 205 10.35 -6.51 4.41
N LEU A 206 9.99 -5.37 3.82
CA LEU A 206 9.42 -4.23 4.56
C LEU A 206 8.08 -4.59 5.23
N MET A 207 7.24 -5.38 4.56
CA MET A 207 6.00 -5.91 5.14
C MET A 207 6.29 -6.86 6.31
N LEU A 208 7.31 -7.72 6.20
CA LEU A 208 7.73 -8.59 7.30
C LEU A 208 8.19 -7.79 8.52
N LEU A 209 8.96 -6.71 8.31
CA LEU A 209 9.34 -5.78 9.39
C LEU A 209 8.12 -5.15 10.06
N ALA A 210 7.14 -4.75 9.27
CA ALA A 210 5.91 -4.19 9.81
C ALA A 210 5.15 -5.21 10.67
N TYR A 211 5.08 -6.48 10.24
CA TYR A 211 4.49 -7.56 11.04
C TYR A 211 5.33 -7.94 12.26
N ALA A 212 6.65 -7.81 12.20
CA ALA A 212 7.54 -8.17 13.31
C ALA A 212 7.27 -7.33 14.57
N LYS A 213 6.75 -6.11 14.41
CA LYS A 213 6.27 -5.27 15.53
C LYS A 213 5.21 -5.97 16.38
N ASN A 214 4.46 -6.92 15.82
CA ASN A 214 3.40 -7.67 16.48
C ASN A 214 3.90 -8.96 17.17
N LYS A 215 5.19 -9.02 17.55
CA LYS A 215 5.87 -10.22 18.10
C LYS A 215 5.15 -10.94 19.25
N LYS A 216 4.33 -10.24 20.03
CA LYS A 216 3.58 -10.84 21.15
C LYS A 216 2.46 -11.77 20.67
N HIS A 217 1.97 -11.55 19.46
CA HIS A 217 0.75 -12.17 18.93
C HIS A 217 0.96 -12.86 17.57
N MET A 218 2.17 -12.78 17.01
CA MET A 218 2.48 -13.35 15.70
C MET A 218 3.82 -14.07 15.69
N ASN A 219 3.84 -15.21 15.00
CA ASN A 219 5.05 -15.86 14.52
C ASN A 219 5.08 -15.75 12.99
N ILE A 220 6.28 -15.67 12.42
CA ILE A 220 6.48 -15.50 10.98
C ILE A 220 7.26 -16.72 10.47
N LEU A 221 6.72 -17.40 9.46
CA LEU A 221 7.40 -18.45 8.72
C LEU A 221 7.65 -17.96 7.29
N VAL A 222 8.91 -17.94 6.88
CA VAL A 222 9.31 -17.57 5.52
C VAL A 222 9.76 -18.81 4.77
N LEU A 223 9.04 -19.16 3.71
CA LEU A 223 9.44 -20.20 2.77
C LEU A 223 10.24 -19.55 1.64
N ASP A 224 11.54 -19.82 1.59
CA ASP A 224 12.48 -19.09 0.74
C ASP A 224 13.21 -20.01 -0.24
N PRO A 225 12.54 -20.44 -1.34
CA PRO A 225 13.15 -21.35 -2.31
C PRO A 225 14.38 -20.76 -3.02
N GLN A 226 14.52 -19.42 -3.05
CA GLN A 226 15.65 -18.73 -3.68
C GLN A 226 16.80 -18.43 -2.70
N GLY A 227 16.59 -18.67 -1.40
CA GLY A 227 17.56 -18.38 -0.35
C GLY A 227 17.85 -16.88 -0.15
N GLN A 228 16.99 -15.98 -0.64
CA GLN A 228 17.19 -14.52 -0.50
C GLN A 228 17.06 -14.05 0.95
N PHE A 229 16.02 -14.48 1.66
CA PHE A 229 15.76 -14.23 3.08
C PHE A 229 16.74 -14.98 3.97
N TYR A 230 17.07 -16.23 3.62
CA TYR A 230 18.06 -17.02 4.36
C TYR A 230 19.44 -16.35 4.36
N LYS A 231 19.86 -15.79 3.22
CA LYS A 231 21.15 -15.11 3.06
C LYS A 231 21.12 -13.62 3.39
N ASP A 232 19.94 -13.05 3.61
CA ASP A 232 19.72 -11.62 3.87
C ASP A 232 20.40 -10.71 2.82
N ARG A 233 20.06 -10.97 1.55
CA ARG A 233 20.69 -10.32 0.40
C ARG A 233 19.73 -9.35 -0.28
N ASP A 234 20.09 -8.07 -0.29
CA ASP A 234 19.39 -7.01 -1.02
C ASP A 234 17.89 -6.89 -0.65
N LEU A 235 17.56 -7.08 0.64
CA LEU A 235 16.17 -7.10 1.12
C LEU A 235 15.69 -5.76 1.65
N LEU A 236 16.60 -4.87 2.04
CA LEU A 236 16.29 -3.51 2.47
C LEU A 236 16.88 -2.49 1.50
N PRO A 237 16.33 -1.27 1.43
CA PRO A 237 16.81 -0.23 0.52
C PRO A 237 18.23 0.26 0.86
N GLY A 238 18.64 0.19 2.13
CA GLY A 238 19.98 0.55 2.57
C GLY A 238 21.01 -0.53 2.23
N GLU A 239 22.16 -0.14 1.69
CA GLU A 239 23.22 -1.09 1.26
C GLU A 239 23.80 -1.91 2.42
N GLU A 240 23.80 -1.36 3.63
CA GLU A 240 24.31 -2.00 4.84
C GLU A 240 23.21 -2.59 5.73
N GLU A 241 21.94 -2.27 5.46
CA GLU A 241 20.82 -2.68 6.31
C GLU A 241 20.48 -4.16 6.07
N LYS A 242 20.34 -4.89 7.18
CA LYS A 242 20.02 -6.32 7.19
C LYS A 242 18.64 -6.55 7.78
N LEU A 243 17.79 -7.23 7.02
CA LEU A 243 16.42 -7.51 7.44
C LEU A 243 16.39 -8.26 8.77
N LEU A 244 17.30 -9.21 8.94
CA LEU A 244 17.29 -10.08 10.12
C LEU A 244 17.73 -9.33 11.37
N ASP A 245 18.65 -8.38 11.25
CA ASP A 245 19.12 -7.55 12.36
C ASP A 245 17.96 -6.65 12.83
N GLU A 246 17.28 -5.98 11.89
CA GLU A 246 16.08 -5.18 12.15
C GLU A 246 14.95 -5.99 12.82
N ILE A 247 14.71 -7.22 12.37
CA ILE A 247 13.73 -8.11 13.01
C ILE A 247 14.18 -8.48 14.44
N GLN A 248 15.47 -8.74 14.67
CA GLN A 248 15.98 -9.05 16.01
C GLN A 248 15.88 -7.84 16.94
N GLU A 249 16.07 -6.61 16.44
CA GLU A 249 15.88 -5.38 17.20
C GLU A 249 14.44 -5.19 17.68
N THR A 250 13.45 -5.65 16.91
CA THR A 250 12.06 -5.72 17.40
C THR A 250 11.93 -6.65 18.62
N GLY A 251 12.89 -7.54 18.84
CA GLY A 251 12.95 -8.56 19.89
C GLY A 251 12.27 -9.87 19.50
N MET A 252 12.08 -10.14 18.20
CA MET A 252 11.71 -11.46 17.70
C MET A 252 12.93 -12.39 17.67
N ASN A 253 12.71 -13.67 18.00
CA ASN A 253 13.75 -14.69 17.82
C ASN A 253 13.73 -15.18 16.37
N VAL A 254 14.86 -15.01 15.68
CA VAL A 254 15.05 -15.45 14.30
C VAL A 254 15.81 -16.76 14.29
N LYS A 255 15.23 -17.79 13.66
CA LYS A 255 15.88 -19.08 13.40
C LYS A 255 15.95 -19.35 11.91
N LYS A 256 17.09 -19.85 11.46
CA LYS A 256 17.32 -20.26 10.07
C LYS A 256 17.39 -21.77 10.02
N PHE A 257 16.69 -22.35 9.05
CA PHE A 257 16.68 -23.79 8.80
C PHE A 257 16.91 -24.03 7.31
N LYS A 258 17.70 -25.04 6.97
CA LYS A 258 17.79 -25.63 5.65
C LYS A 258 16.96 -26.90 5.65
N LEU A 259 15.99 -26.99 4.74
CA LEU A 259 15.03 -28.10 4.72
C LEU A 259 15.71 -29.49 4.72
N ILE A 260 16.79 -29.66 3.96
CA ILE A 260 17.47 -30.96 3.82
C ILE A 260 18.32 -31.32 5.04
N GLU A 261 18.90 -30.32 5.72
CA GLU A 261 19.86 -30.54 6.80
C GLU A 261 19.19 -30.51 8.19
N ASP A 262 18.17 -29.66 8.35
CA ASP A 262 17.63 -29.31 9.67
C ASP A 262 16.18 -29.79 9.89
N VAL A 263 15.49 -30.24 8.84
CA VAL A 263 14.09 -30.68 8.92
C VAL A 263 14.00 -32.16 8.60
N SER A 264 13.72 -32.95 9.62
CA SER A 264 13.42 -34.37 9.50
C SER A 264 12.06 -34.68 10.11
N LEU A 265 11.45 -35.78 9.68
CA LEU A 265 10.36 -36.35 10.44
C LEU A 265 10.89 -36.82 11.80
N PRO A 266 10.14 -36.63 12.89
CA PRO A 266 10.52 -37.20 14.18
C PRO A 266 10.65 -38.71 14.08
N GLU A 267 11.59 -39.31 14.81
CA GLU A 267 11.79 -40.77 14.88
C GLU A 267 10.52 -41.53 15.30
N THR A 268 9.59 -40.86 15.97
CA THR A 268 8.31 -41.44 16.40
C THR A 268 7.22 -41.45 15.32
N HIS A 269 7.45 -40.82 14.17
CA HIS A 269 6.46 -40.63 13.10
C HIS A 269 6.80 -41.47 11.86
N VAL A 270 7.27 -42.69 12.08
CA VAL A 270 7.62 -43.64 11.02
C VAL A 270 6.41 -43.99 10.15
N GLU A 271 5.21 -44.07 10.73
CA GLU A 271 3.96 -44.30 10.01
C GLU A 271 3.67 -43.17 9.01
N LEU A 272 3.84 -41.90 9.42
CA LEU A 272 3.67 -40.75 8.54
C LEU A 272 4.69 -40.75 7.39
N PHE A 273 5.92 -41.18 7.66
CA PHE A 273 6.94 -41.32 6.61
C PHE A 273 6.52 -42.36 5.57
N ALA A 274 6.06 -43.53 6.01
CA ALA A 274 5.58 -44.57 5.12
C ALA A 274 4.34 -44.14 4.32
N GLU A 275 3.40 -43.44 4.94
CA GLU A 275 2.25 -42.84 4.25
C GLU A 275 2.69 -41.83 3.17
N LEU A 276 3.67 -40.96 3.48
CA LEU A 276 4.21 -40.01 2.50
C LEU A 276 4.88 -40.72 1.33
N LEU A 277 5.64 -41.80 1.57
CA LEU A 277 6.27 -42.58 0.50
C LEU A 277 5.25 -43.30 -0.39
N ALA A 278 4.20 -43.85 0.21
CA ALA A 278 3.12 -44.51 -0.53
C ALA A 278 2.31 -43.49 -1.36
N ASN A 279 1.87 -42.39 -0.75
CA ASN A 279 0.98 -41.41 -1.37
C ASN A 279 1.65 -40.55 -2.45
N ASN A 280 2.96 -40.29 -2.34
CA ASN A 280 3.69 -39.52 -3.37
C ASN A 280 4.12 -40.37 -4.57
N GLY A 281 3.74 -41.66 -4.63
CA GLY A 281 4.06 -42.55 -5.74
C GLY A 281 5.51 -43.07 -5.73
N PHE A 282 6.31 -42.74 -4.72
CA PHE A 282 7.71 -43.17 -4.62
C PHE A 282 7.84 -44.70 -4.63
N ILE A 283 7.00 -45.40 -3.86
CA ILE A 283 7.06 -46.87 -3.80
C ILE A 283 6.72 -47.47 -5.17
N GLN A 284 5.74 -46.91 -5.87
CA GLN A 284 5.35 -47.37 -7.19
C GLN A 284 6.44 -47.09 -8.23
N GLU A 285 7.08 -45.93 -8.18
CA GLU A 285 8.15 -45.57 -9.10
C GLU A 285 9.43 -46.39 -8.86
N ALA A 286 9.83 -46.56 -7.60
CA ALA A 286 11.05 -47.28 -7.23
C ALA A 286 10.92 -48.80 -7.34
N PHE A 287 9.75 -49.36 -7.02
CA PHE A 287 9.55 -50.81 -6.91
C PHE A 287 8.49 -51.39 -7.84
N GLY A 288 7.64 -50.57 -8.47
CA GLY A 288 6.59 -51.03 -9.39
C GLY A 288 7.06 -51.86 -10.59
N PRO A 289 8.28 -51.68 -11.15
CA PRO A 289 8.80 -52.61 -12.16
C PRO A 289 9.04 -54.03 -11.64
N PHE A 290 9.13 -54.21 -10.32
CA PHE A 290 9.46 -55.48 -9.67
C PHE A 290 8.30 -56.05 -8.85
N TYR A 291 7.39 -55.20 -8.38
CA TYR A 291 6.31 -55.54 -7.45
C TYR A 291 4.93 -55.37 -8.09
N THR A 292 4.00 -56.25 -7.70
CA THR A 292 2.56 -56.07 -7.97
C THR A 292 2.00 -54.96 -7.08
N ASP A 293 0.88 -54.35 -7.45
CA ASP A 293 0.27 -53.26 -6.66
C ASP A 293 0.02 -53.67 -5.19
N GLU A 294 -0.43 -54.91 -4.96
CA GLU A 294 -0.60 -55.49 -3.62
C GLU A 294 0.72 -55.58 -2.83
N LYS A 295 1.85 -55.85 -3.51
CA LYS A 295 3.19 -55.87 -2.88
C LYS A 295 3.72 -54.47 -2.64
N ALA A 296 3.35 -53.49 -3.47
CA ALA A 296 3.72 -52.09 -3.27
C ALA A 296 3.03 -51.53 -2.00
N GLU A 297 1.75 -51.84 -1.77
CA GLU A 297 1.06 -51.47 -0.53
C GLU A 297 1.69 -52.11 0.72
N LEU A 298 1.98 -53.41 0.67
CA LEU A 298 2.66 -54.11 1.78
C LEU A 298 4.07 -53.59 2.05
N MET A 299 4.75 -53.05 1.04
CA MET A 299 6.08 -52.45 1.18
C MET A 299 6.05 -51.19 2.03
N GLY A 300 5.01 -50.36 1.93
CA GLY A 300 4.85 -49.17 2.78
C GLY A 300 4.80 -49.56 4.28
N ALA A 301 3.96 -50.54 4.62
CA ALA A 301 3.88 -51.07 5.99
C ALA A 301 5.18 -51.74 6.47
N SER A 302 5.89 -52.40 5.56
CA SER A 302 7.18 -53.05 5.85
C SER A 302 8.29 -52.02 6.10
N ILE A 303 8.35 -50.94 5.33
CA ILE A 303 9.28 -49.82 5.56
C ILE A 303 9.03 -49.21 6.94
N ALA A 304 7.75 -49.03 7.30
CA ALA A 304 7.40 -48.49 8.62
C ALA A 304 7.82 -49.39 9.79
N SER A 305 7.91 -50.70 9.56
CA SER A 305 8.29 -51.68 10.59
C SER A 305 9.81 -51.90 10.67
N TYR A 306 10.56 -51.47 9.66
CA TYR A 306 12.01 -51.67 9.55
C TYR A 306 12.83 -50.51 10.11
N ILE A 307 12.29 -49.28 10.04
CA ILE A 307 12.87 -48.05 10.57
C ILE A 307 12.47 -47.90 12.03
#